data_AF-A0AA35XZF7-F1
#
_entry.id   AF-A0AA35XZF7-F1
#
_cell.length_a   1.000
_cell.length_b   1.000
_cell.length_c   1.000
_cell.angle_alpha   90.00
_cell.angle_beta   90.00
_cell.angle_gamma   90.00
#
_symmetry.space_group_name_H-M   'P 1'
#
loop_
_entity.id
_entity.type
_entity.pdbx_description
1 polymer ?
#
loop_
_entity_poly.entity_id
_entity_poly.type
_entity_poly.pdbx_seq_one_letter_code
_entity_poly.pdbx_strand_id
1 'polypeptide(L)'
;MILSTFPAFSGRIHAPSFLDATDADLAFYRRISLALGVQPPSSLFRYLLPEGKHLMQLGDRENWVWARLMRHAHARYSDLPTSGSVAGNGVVLNSVPERIVYEALHPVTPADVALDLEPAIGSPQFFSDFGIRVAGQVRYLEIVGACGSDRVLRNAWEEHLLQQFDKRLSHYAAYDIKPEIWYLDQIIDPQRMRQRFHAIIADLRRVSS
;
A
#
# COMPACT_ATOMS: atom_id res chain seq x y z
N MET A 1 -66.22 -11.22 -10.03
CA MET A 1 -65.12 -11.85 -9.26
C MET A 1 -64.33 -12.74 -10.20
N ILE A 2 -63.12 -12.32 -10.58
CA ILE A 2 -62.12 -13.19 -11.21
C ILE A 2 -60.84 -12.94 -10.42
N LEU A 3 -60.46 -13.90 -9.58
CA LEU A 3 -59.19 -13.88 -8.84
C LEU A 3 -58.12 -14.45 -9.78
N SER A 4 -57.31 -13.55 -10.34
CA SER A 4 -56.08 -13.93 -11.04
C SER A 4 -54.99 -14.17 -10.00
N THR A 5 -54.65 -15.43 -9.79
CA THR A 5 -53.47 -15.89 -9.03
C THR A 5 -52.19 -15.44 -9.72
N PHE A 6 -51.43 -14.56 -9.09
CA PHE A 6 -50.05 -14.28 -9.44
C PHE A 6 -49.16 -15.45 -9.00
N PRO A 7 -48.22 -15.94 -9.83
CA PRO A 7 -47.27 -16.94 -9.40
C PRO A 7 -46.29 -16.31 -8.41
N ALA A 8 -46.16 -16.93 -7.23
CA ALA A 8 -45.16 -16.58 -6.25
C ALA A 8 -43.77 -16.95 -6.81
N PHE A 9 -43.01 -15.94 -7.25
CA PHE A 9 -41.57 -16.07 -7.42
C PHE A 9 -40.92 -16.23 -6.04
N SER A 10 -40.77 -17.47 -5.59
CA SER A 10 -39.90 -17.83 -4.48
C SER A 10 -38.44 -17.88 -4.96
N GLY A 11 -37.96 -16.74 -5.47
CA GLY A 11 -36.54 -16.49 -5.58
C GLY A 11 -36.00 -16.27 -4.16
N ARG A 12 -35.32 -17.27 -3.60
CA ARG A 12 -34.45 -17.02 -2.45
C ARG A 12 -33.42 -15.99 -2.89
N ILE A 13 -33.62 -14.73 -2.52
CA ILE A 13 -32.57 -13.73 -2.55
C ILE A 13 -31.56 -14.23 -1.52
N HIS A 14 -30.55 -14.98 -1.98
CA HIS A 14 -29.39 -15.28 -1.16
C HIS A 14 -28.72 -13.94 -0.88
N ALA A 15 -28.99 -13.38 0.29
CA ALA A 15 -28.14 -12.32 0.82
C ALA A 15 -26.69 -12.86 0.78
N PRO A 16 -25.74 -12.14 0.17
CA PRO A 16 -24.35 -12.57 0.19
C PRO A 16 -23.93 -12.81 1.64
N SER A 17 -23.17 -13.88 1.89
CA SER A 17 -22.57 -14.06 3.20
C SER A 17 -21.76 -12.82 3.55
N PHE A 18 -21.74 -12.40 4.81
CA PHE A 18 -20.85 -11.32 5.25
C PHE A 18 -19.36 -11.67 5.04
N LEU A 19 -19.06 -12.95 4.77
CA LEU A 19 -17.74 -13.49 4.43
C LEU A 19 -17.43 -13.47 2.92
N ASP A 20 -18.39 -13.10 2.08
CA ASP A 20 -18.19 -13.01 0.63
C ASP A 20 -18.08 -11.54 0.21
N ALA A 21 -17.17 -11.28 -0.73
CA ALA A 21 -17.04 -9.96 -1.36
C ALA A 21 -18.28 -9.64 -2.19
N THR A 22 -18.80 -8.44 -2.06
CA THR A 22 -19.85 -7.92 -2.91
C THR A 22 -19.29 -7.41 -4.25
N ASP A 23 -20.17 -7.17 -5.21
CA ASP A 23 -19.81 -6.50 -6.46
C ASP A 23 -19.18 -5.11 -6.22
N ALA A 24 -19.65 -4.40 -5.20
CA ALA A 24 -19.10 -3.11 -4.80
C ALA A 24 -17.67 -3.26 -4.25
N ASP A 25 -17.41 -4.29 -3.44
CA ASP A 25 -16.07 -4.59 -2.92
C ASP A 25 -15.09 -4.90 -4.05
N LEU A 26 -15.49 -5.75 -5.00
CA LEU A 26 -14.65 -6.11 -6.15
C LEU A 26 -14.36 -4.87 -7.04
N ALA A 27 -15.37 -4.05 -7.31
CA ALA A 27 -15.20 -2.81 -8.07
C ALA A 27 -14.29 -1.81 -7.34
N PHE A 28 -14.46 -1.69 -6.02
CA PHE A 28 -13.62 -0.82 -5.20
C PHE A 28 -12.18 -1.31 -5.14
N TYR A 29 -11.99 -2.62 -4.91
CA TYR A 29 -10.69 -3.27 -4.92
C TYR A 29 -9.94 -3.02 -6.24
N ARG A 30 -10.62 -3.19 -7.39
CA ARG A 30 -10.03 -2.89 -8.71
C ARG A 30 -9.65 -1.42 -8.82
N ARG A 31 -10.54 -0.50 -8.44
CA ARG A 31 -10.28 0.95 -8.54
C ARG A 31 -9.02 1.33 -7.76
N ILE A 32 -8.88 0.85 -6.53
CA ILE A 32 -7.71 1.12 -5.70
C ILE A 32 -6.47 0.44 -6.28
N SER A 33 -6.59 -0.80 -6.75
CA SER A 33 -5.46 -1.51 -7.37
C SER A 33 -4.91 -0.75 -8.59
N LEU A 34 -5.79 -0.27 -9.47
CA LEU A 34 -5.41 0.53 -10.63
C LEU A 34 -4.80 1.88 -10.24
N ALA A 35 -5.36 2.53 -9.22
CA ALA A 35 -4.82 3.80 -8.74
C ALA A 35 -3.40 3.65 -8.18
N LEU A 36 -3.15 2.57 -7.43
CA LEU A 36 -1.84 2.30 -6.82
C LEU A 36 -0.85 1.62 -7.76
N GLY A 37 -1.29 1.09 -8.90
CA GLY A 37 -0.46 0.29 -9.81
C GLY A 37 -0.11 -1.11 -9.29
N VAL A 38 -0.73 -1.54 -8.19
CA VAL A 38 -0.49 -2.83 -7.53
C VAL A 38 -1.73 -3.27 -6.75
N GLN A 39 -1.90 -4.57 -6.61
CA GLN A 39 -2.93 -5.17 -5.76
C GLN A 39 -2.61 -4.93 -4.27
N PRO A 40 -3.39 -4.08 -3.55
CA PRO A 40 -3.09 -3.72 -2.17
C PRO A 40 -3.37 -4.87 -1.19
N PRO A 41 -2.58 -5.01 -0.10
CA PRO A 41 -2.92 -5.89 1.00
C PRO A 41 -4.17 -5.40 1.72
N SER A 42 -4.87 -6.31 2.40
CA SER A 42 -6.09 -5.99 3.15
C SER A 42 -5.89 -4.90 4.21
N SER A 43 -4.69 -4.82 4.80
CA SER A 43 -4.33 -3.85 5.83
C SER A 43 -4.47 -2.39 5.40
N LEU A 44 -4.41 -2.09 4.09
CA LEU A 44 -4.59 -0.72 3.59
C LEU A 44 -6.03 -0.23 3.61
N PHE A 45 -7.01 -1.14 3.54
CA PHE A 45 -8.42 -0.75 3.40
C PHE A 45 -9.00 -0.09 4.66
N ARG A 46 -8.32 -0.20 5.81
CA ARG A 46 -8.69 0.52 7.03
C ARG A 46 -8.52 2.05 6.91
N TYR A 47 -7.72 2.54 5.97
CA TYR A 47 -7.52 3.98 5.73
C TYR A 47 -8.37 4.52 4.58
N LEU A 48 -9.19 3.67 3.99
CA LEU A 48 -10.08 3.98 2.87
C LEU A 48 -11.54 3.94 3.30
N LEU A 49 -11.81 4.30 4.55
CA LEU A 49 -13.16 4.28 5.13
C LEU A 49 -14.01 5.47 4.62
N PRO A 50 -15.34 5.28 4.51
CA PRO A 50 -16.11 4.08 4.85
C PRO A 50 -16.05 2.93 3.83
N GLU A 51 -15.67 3.18 2.59
CA GLU A 51 -15.78 2.24 1.47
C GLU A 51 -14.94 0.97 1.67
N GLY A 52 -13.79 1.08 2.30
CA GLY A 52 -12.88 -0.04 2.60
C GLY A 52 -13.30 -0.91 3.78
N LYS A 53 -14.38 -0.57 4.49
CA LYS A 53 -14.76 -1.25 5.74
C LYS A 53 -14.96 -2.75 5.56
N HIS A 54 -15.70 -3.16 4.52
CA HIS A 54 -15.99 -4.58 4.31
C HIS A 54 -14.74 -5.32 3.83
N LEU A 55 -13.94 -4.75 2.92
CA LEU A 55 -12.65 -5.31 2.51
C LEU A 55 -11.67 -5.50 3.68
N MET A 56 -11.57 -4.51 4.58
CA MET A 56 -10.80 -4.63 5.82
C MET A 56 -11.31 -5.80 6.67
N GLN A 57 -12.63 -5.88 6.88
CA GLN A 57 -13.24 -6.95 7.67
C GLN A 57 -13.02 -8.33 7.05
N LEU A 58 -13.08 -8.48 5.73
CA LEU A 58 -12.79 -9.72 5.02
C LEU A 58 -11.32 -10.13 5.19
N GLY A 59 -10.41 -9.16 5.16
CA GLY A 59 -8.99 -9.40 5.35
C GLY A 59 -8.56 -9.70 6.79
N ASP A 60 -9.36 -9.32 7.78
CA ASP A 60 -9.15 -9.66 9.19
C ASP A 60 -9.69 -11.06 9.56
N ARG A 61 -10.30 -11.77 8.59
CA ARG A 61 -10.71 -13.17 8.73
C ARG A 61 -9.58 -14.13 8.40
N GLU A 62 -9.91 -15.42 8.29
CA GLU A 62 -8.97 -16.44 7.86
C GLU A 62 -8.45 -16.15 6.44
N ASN A 63 -7.18 -16.50 6.19
CA ASN A 63 -6.50 -16.24 4.92
C ASN A 63 -7.28 -16.71 3.66
N TRP A 64 -8.11 -17.75 3.79
CA TRP A 64 -8.90 -18.26 2.68
C TRP A 64 -10.00 -17.29 2.22
N VAL A 65 -10.50 -16.42 3.11
CA VAL A 65 -11.52 -15.41 2.80
C VAL A 65 -10.95 -14.38 1.83
N TRP A 66 -9.77 -13.84 2.15
CA TRP A 66 -9.06 -12.93 1.25
C TRP A 66 -8.67 -13.61 -0.06
N ALA A 67 -8.14 -14.84 0.00
CA ALA A 67 -7.80 -15.60 -1.20
C ALA A 67 -9.02 -15.85 -2.13
N ARG A 68 -10.22 -16.02 -1.55
CA ARG A 68 -11.46 -16.13 -2.32
C ARG A 68 -11.80 -14.81 -3.02
N LEU A 69 -11.72 -13.68 -2.34
CA LEU A 69 -11.88 -12.36 -2.93
C LEU A 69 -10.93 -12.18 -4.13
N MET A 70 -9.65 -12.51 -3.95
CA MET A 70 -8.64 -12.41 -4.99
C MET A 70 -8.99 -13.24 -6.23
N ARG A 71 -9.45 -14.50 -6.04
CA ARG A 71 -9.90 -15.34 -7.15
C ARG A 71 -11.07 -14.72 -7.91
N HIS A 72 -12.05 -14.15 -7.21
CA HIS A 72 -13.19 -13.49 -7.86
C HIS A 72 -12.77 -12.22 -8.59
N ALA A 73 -11.87 -11.41 -8.01
CA ALA A 73 -11.35 -10.22 -8.64
C ALA A 73 -10.61 -10.56 -9.94
N HIS A 74 -9.72 -11.56 -9.92
CA HIS A 74 -8.99 -12.03 -11.10
C HIS A 74 -9.88 -12.66 -12.17
N ALA A 75 -10.94 -13.38 -11.78
CA ALA A 75 -11.89 -13.94 -12.73
C ALA A 75 -12.73 -12.86 -13.42
N ARG A 76 -12.98 -11.73 -12.76
CA ARG A 76 -13.83 -10.65 -13.24
C ARG A 76 -13.07 -9.57 -14.01
N TYR A 77 -11.84 -9.28 -13.62
CA TYR A 77 -11.08 -8.13 -14.10
C TYR A 77 -9.72 -8.56 -14.62
N SER A 78 -9.58 -8.57 -15.94
CA SER A 78 -8.34 -8.94 -16.63
C SER A 78 -7.25 -7.86 -16.56
N ASP A 79 -7.60 -6.66 -16.10
CA ASP A 79 -6.73 -5.49 -16.07
C ASP A 79 -6.16 -5.19 -14.67
N LEU A 80 -6.38 -6.07 -13.70
CA LEU A 80 -5.74 -5.93 -12.40
C LEU A 80 -4.21 -5.95 -12.57
N PRO A 81 -3.48 -5.05 -11.89
CA PRO A 81 -2.02 -5.10 -11.86
C PRO A 81 -1.56 -6.40 -11.19
N THR A 82 -0.29 -6.74 -11.32
CA THR A 82 0.26 -7.95 -10.68
C THR A 82 0.22 -7.85 -9.14
N SER A 83 0.08 -8.99 -8.47
CA SER A 83 0.24 -9.10 -7.01
C SER A 83 1.71 -9.20 -6.58
N GLY A 84 1.99 -8.95 -5.30
CA GLY A 84 3.33 -9.16 -4.73
C GLY A 84 4.28 -7.99 -4.95
N SER A 85 5.56 -8.20 -4.68
CA SER A 85 6.56 -7.13 -4.58
C SER A 85 7.32 -6.81 -5.87
N VAL A 86 6.92 -7.39 -7.00
CA VAL A 86 7.56 -7.12 -8.31
C VAL A 86 6.79 -6.02 -9.05
N ALA A 87 7.45 -4.89 -9.27
CA ALA A 87 6.90 -3.74 -9.99
C ALA A 87 6.63 -4.03 -11.48
N GLY A 88 5.84 -3.16 -12.12
CA GLY A 88 5.47 -3.31 -13.54
C GLY A 88 6.65 -3.36 -14.52
N ASN A 89 7.79 -2.79 -14.14
CA ASN A 89 9.03 -2.82 -14.92
C ASN A 89 9.98 -3.99 -14.54
N GLY A 90 9.55 -4.90 -13.66
CA GLY A 90 10.33 -6.06 -13.23
C GLY A 90 11.24 -5.83 -12.02
N VAL A 91 11.29 -4.63 -11.45
CA VAL A 91 12.04 -4.35 -10.21
C VAL A 91 11.41 -5.10 -9.05
N VAL A 92 12.24 -5.75 -8.24
CA VAL A 92 11.83 -6.51 -7.05
C VAL A 92 12.04 -5.65 -5.80
N LEU A 93 10.99 -5.45 -5.01
CA LEU A 93 11.01 -4.74 -3.74
C LEU A 93 10.88 -5.73 -2.57
N ASN A 94 11.18 -5.31 -1.34
CA ASN A 94 11.06 -6.21 -0.18
C ASN A 94 9.61 -6.41 0.25
N SER A 95 8.73 -5.47 -0.07
CA SER A 95 7.33 -5.52 0.35
C SER A 95 6.35 -4.88 -0.64
N VAL A 96 5.06 -5.18 -0.48
CA VAL A 96 4.00 -4.54 -1.27
C VAL A 96 3.88 -3.04 -0.95
N PRO A 97 3.94 -2.57 0.31
CA PRO A 97 4.03 -1.13 0.62
C PRO A 97 5.18 -0.41 -0.09
N GLU A 98 6.37 -0.99 -0.15
CA GLU A 98 7.49 -0.42 -0.93
C GLU A 98 7.18 -0.36 -2.42
N ARG A 99 6.60 -1.43 -2.97
CA ARG A 99 6.17 -1.41 -4.37
C ARG A 99 5.14 -0.31 -4.64
N ILE A 100 4.16 -0.09 -3.76
CA ILE A 100 3.18 1.00 -3.90
C ILE A 100 3.89 2.35 -4.03
N VAL A 101 4.89 2.61 -3.18
CA VAL A 101 5.69 3.82 -3.23
C VAL A 101 6.49 3.89 -4.53
N TYR A 102 7.16 2.81 -4.92
CA TYR A 102 7.95 2.76 -6.16
C TYR A 102 7.11 3.06 -7.41
N GLU A 103 5.96 2.40 -7.57
CA GLU A 103 5.03 2.60 -8.69
C GLU A 103 4.51 4.04 -8.75
N ALA A 104 4.37 4.71 -7.60
CA ALA A 104 3.97 6.10 -7.53
C ALA A 104 5.10 7.07 -7.91
N LEU A 105 6.32 6.82 -7.46
CA LEU A 105 7.45 7.75 -7.56
C LEU A 105 8.25 7.61 -8.85
N HIS A 106 8.59 6.38 -9.26
CA HIS A 106 9.46 6.14 -10.41
C HIS A 106 9.01 6.88 -11.69
N PRO A 107 7.72 6.87 -12.09
CA PRO A 107 7.30 7.53 -13.33
C PRO A 107 7.48 9.05 -13.33
N VAL A 108 7.66 9.67 -12.16
CA VAL A 108 7.81 11.12 -12.01
C VAL A 108 9.20 11.53 -11.51
N THR A 109 10.15 10.60 -11.40
CA THR A 109 11.54 10.88 -11.03
C THR A 109 12.23 11.70 -12.13
N PRO A 110 12.69 12.94 -11.85
CA PRO A 110 13.41 13.75 -12.82
C PRO A 110 14.77 13.14 -13.20
N ALA A 111 15.29 13.49 -14.39
CA ALA A 111 16.53 12.92 -14.90
C ALA A 111 17.79 13.22 -14.05
N ASP A 112 17.78 14.31 -13.27
CA ASP A 112 18.86 14.69 -12.36
C ASP A 112 18.73 14.07 -10.95
N VAL A 113 17.71 13.24 -10.73
CA VAL A 113 17.40 12.61 -9.44
C VAL A 113 17.56 11.11 -9.56
N ALA A 114 18.25 10.49 -8.61
CA ALA A 114 18.24 9.04 -8.45
C ALA A 114 17.26 8.63 -7.34
N LEU A 115 16.42 7.65 -7.63
CA LEU A 115 15.62 6.92 -6.65
C LEU A 115 16.33 5.59 -6.39
N ASP A 116 17.26 5.61 -5.44
CA ASP A 116 18.06 4.44 -5.07
C ASP A 116 17.21 3.48 -4.24
N LEU A 117 17.25 2.18 -4.58
CA LEU A 117 16.60 1.12 -3.80
C LEU A 117 17.60 0.55 -2.83
N GLU A 118 17.18 0.31 -1.59
CA GLU A 118 18.04 -0.28 -0.57
C GLU A 118 19.43 0.37 -0.44
N PRO A 119 19.55 1.72 -0.38
CA PRO A 119 20.86 2.33 -0.22
C PRO A 119 21.41 2.06 1.19
N ALA A 120 22.69 1.71 1.26
CA ALA A 120 23.39 1.51 2.53
C ALA A 120 23.48 2.81 3.35
N ILE A 121 23.38 2.68 4.67
CA ILE A 121 23.49 3.77 5.64
C ILE A 121 24.59 3.43 6.64
N GLY A 122 25.71 4.13 6.55
CA GLY A 122 26.83 4.00 7.46
C GLY A 122 27.57 2.67 7.33
N SER A 123 26.91 1.55 7.66
CA SER A 123 27.43 0.19 7.53
C SER A 123 26.81 -0.55 6.34
N PRO A 124 27.51 -1.56 5.76
CA PRO A 124 27.01 -2.33 4.62
C PRO A 124 25.91 -3.35 5.00
N GLN A 125 25.43 -3.37 6.24
CA GLN A 125 24.35 -4.26 6.68
C GLN A 125 23.06 -3.51 7.00
N PHE A 126 23.06 -2.18 6.96
CA PHE A 126 21.89 -1.37 7.27
C PHE A 126 21.49 -0.56 6.04
N PHE A 127 20.29 -0.83 5.53
CA PHE A 127 19.78 -0.26 4.29
C PHE A 127 18.48 0.49 4.56
N SER A 128 18.30 1.63 3.90
CA SER A 128 17.02 2.33 3.83
C SER A 128 16.10 1.64 2.84
N ASP A 129 14.79 1.79 2.92
CA ASP A 129 13.93 1.28 1.84
C ASP A 129 14.21 2.04 0.53
N PHE A 130 14.32 3.37 0.61
CA PHE A 130 14.62 4.24 -0.53
C PHE A 130 15.61 5.36 -0.19
N GLY A 131 16.41 5.75 -1.17
CA GLY A 131 17.21 6.97 -1.16
C GLY A 131 16.80 7.91 -2.29
N ILE A 132 16.44 9.15 -1.95
CA ILE A 132 16.18 10.20 -2.93
C ILE A 132 17.45 11.04 -3.02
N ARG A 133 18.19 10.90 -4.13
CA ARG A 133 19.51 11.51 -4.28
C ARG A 133 19.54 12.57 -5.37
N VAL A 134 20.07 13.74 -5.01
CA VAL A 134 20.25 14.90 -5.89
C VAL A 134 21.62 15.50 -5.65
N ALA A 135 22.44 15.66 -6.69
CA ALA A 135 23.77 16.27 -6.60
C ALA A 135 24.67 15.72 -5.45
N GLY A 136 24.55 14.42 -5.15
CA GLY A 136 25.31 13.76 -4.08
C GLY A 136 24.69 13.85 -2.68
N GLN A 137 23.65 14.65 -2.48
CA GLN A 137 22.87 14.69 -1.24
C GLN A 137 21.75 13.65 -1.27
N VAL A 138 21.47 12.99 -0.14
CA VAL A 138 20.47 11.92 -0.03
C VAL A 138 19.46 12.23 1.06
N ARG A 139 18.17 12.07 0.75
CA ARG A 139 17.11 11.90 1.74
C ARG A 139 16.71 10.43 1.77
N TYR A 140 16.96 9.78 2.91
CA TYR A 140 16.52 8.40 3.16
C TYR A 140 15.03 8.37 3.50
N LEU A 141 14.33 7.33 3.06
CA LEU A 141 12.90 7.12 3.24
C LEU A 141 12.66 5.69 3.75
N GLU A 142 11.94 5.59 4.87
CA GLU A 142 11.45 4.32 5.44
C GLU A 142 9.93 4.23 5.29
N ILE A 143 9.45 3.03 4.97
CA ILE A 143 8.04 2.73 4.82
C ILE A 143 7.58 1.83 5.95
N VAL A 144 6.58 2.29 6.69
CA VAL A 144 6.03 1.55 7.81
C VAL A 144 4.89 0.66 7.31
N GLY A 145 5.21 -0.61 7.07
CA GLY A 145 4.23 -1.63 6.66
C GLY A 145 3.25 -2.09 7.76
N ALA A 146 3.44 -1.62 9.00
CA ALA A 146 2.70 -2.08 10.18
C ALA A 146 1.35 -1.37 10.38
N CYS A 147 1.32 -0.04 10.20
CA CYS A 147 0.22 0.80 10.67
C CYS A 147 0.23 2.17 9.99
N GLY A 148 -0.74 2.99 10.39
CA GLY A 148 -0.85 4.38 9.98
C GLY A 148 0.01 5.24 10.89
N SER A 149 0.04 6.53 10.56
CA SER A 149 0.73 7.55 11.35
C SER A 149 0.19 7.69 12.77
N ASP A 150 -1.04 7.22 13.02
CA ASP A 150 -1.67 7.09 14.34
C ASP A 150 -1.06 5.98 15.23
N ARG A 151 -0.24 5.11 14.63
CA ARG A 151 0.40 3.94 15.26
C ARG A 151 -0.60 2.99 15.93
N VAL A 152 -1.84 2.95 15.47
CA VAL A 152 -2.85 2.01 15.96
C VAL A 152 -2.60 0.63 15.36
N LEU A 153 -2.55 -0.39 16.22
CA LEU A 153 -2.24 -1.78 15.86
C LEU A 153 -3.46 -2.67 16.07
N ARG A 154 -3.64 -3.69 15.23
CA ARG A 154 -4.80 -4.59 15.25
C ARG A 154 -4.46 -6.02 15.68
N ASN A 155 -3.19 -6.40 15.62
CA ASN A 155 -2.73 -7.74 15.94
C ASN A 155 -1.25 -7.76 16.33
N ALA A 156 -0.80 -8.87 16.91
CA ALA A 156 0.57 -9.06 17.36
C ALA A 156 1.61 -8.99 16.24
N TRP A 157 1.21 -9.25 14.99
CA TRP A 157 2.11 -9.13 13.84
C TRP A 157 2.40 -7.68 13.49
N GLU A 158 1.37 -6.82 13.42
CA GLU A 158 1.54 -5.37 13.25
C GLU A 158 2.39 -4.78 14.39
N GLU A 159 2.18 -5.25 15.63
CA GLU A 159 3.00 -4.85 16.78
C GLU A 159 4.47 -5.25 16.61
N HIS A 160 4.72 -6.50 16.22
CA HIS A 160 6.07 -6.98 15.95
C HIS A 160 6.77 -6.14 14.88
N LEU A 161 6.08 -5.83 13.77
CA LEU A 161 6.63 -5.00 12.69
C LEU A 161 6.95 -3.58 13.18
N LEU A 162 6.07 -2.96 13.97
CA LEU A 162 6.32 -1.62 14.53
C LEU A 162 7.52 -1.61 15.48
N GLN A 163 7.67 -2.65 16.31
CA GLN A 163 8.84 -2.79 17.20
C GLN A 163 10.15 -2.94 16.41
N GLN A 164 10.14 -3.66 15.29
CA GLN A 164 11.31 -3.75 14.41
C GLN A 164 11.62 -2.39 13.77
N PHE A 165 10.59 -1.67 13.32
CA PHE A 165 10.75 -0.32 12.79
C PHE A 165 11.35 0.65 13.83
N ASP A 166 10.85 0.67 15.06
CA ASP A 166 11.41 1.55 16.11
C ASP A 166 12.88 1.21 16.41
N LYS A 167 13.25 -0.08 16.39
CA LYS A 167 14.65 -0.50 16.51
C LYS A 167 15.50 0.00 15.34
N ARG A 168 14.97 -0.03 14.11
CA ARG A 168 15.64 0.54 12.92
C ARG A 168 15.84 2.04 13.06
N LEU A 169 14.86 2.80 13.58
CA LEU A 169 15.02 4.24 13.81
C LEU A 169 16.17 4.58 14.77
N SER A 170 16.40 3.75 15.79
CA SER A 170 17.56 3.92 16.67
C SER A 170 18.91 3.78 15.95
N HIS A 171 18.97 2.99 14.86
CA HIS A 171 20.18 2.88 14.05
C HIS A 171 20.42 4.14 13.22
N TYR A 172 19.36 4.73 12.65
CA TYR A 172 19.44 6.03 11.97
C TYR A 172 20.00 7.12 12.88
N ALA A 173 19.52 7.17 14.14
CA ALA A 173 19.98 8.14 15.13
C ALA A 173 21.48 8.01 15.45
N ALA A 174 22.03 6.78 15.41
CA ALA A 174 23.47 6.55 15.62
C ALA A 174 24.36 7.18 14.54
N TYR A 175 23.79 7.50 13.36
CA TYR A 175 24.47 8.16 12.26
C TYR A 175 24.06 9.64 12.08
N ASP A 176 23.32 10.21 13.04
CA ASP A 176 22.75 11.56 12.96
C ASP A 176 21.88 11.77 11.70
N ILE A 177 21.21 10.71 11.25
CA ILE A 177 20.31 10.75 10.10
C ILE A 177 18.88 10.73 10.60
N LYS A 178 18.07 11.66 10.08
CA LYS A 178 16.62 11.65 10.24
C LYS A 178 15.97 11.22 8.91
N PRO A 179 15.44 9.99 8.80
CA PRO A 179 14.76 9.55 7.59
C PRO A 179 13.40 10.25 7.46
N GLU A 180 12.93 10.36 6.21
CA GLU A 180 11.52 10.54 5.92
C GLU A 180 10.80 9.22 6.26
N ILE A 181 9.63 9.29 6.89
CA ILE A 181 8.88 8.10 7.31
C ILE A 181 7.49 8.16 6.69
N TRP A 182 7.15 7.16 5.87
CA TRP A 182 5.83 7.06 5.25
C TRP A 182 5.04 5.89 5.81
N TYR A 183 3.87 6.21 6.36
CA TYR A 183 2.95 5.23 6.94
C TYR A 183 1.90 4.76 5.94
N LEU A 184 1.19 3.68 6.28
CA LEU A 184 0.18 3.10 5.42
C LEU A 184 -0.92 4.10 4.99
N ASP A 185 -1.37 4.99 5.87
CA ASP A 185 -2.36 6.04 5.58
C ASP A 185 -1.85 7.14 4.63
N GLN A 186 -0.53 7.23 4.44
CA GLN A 186 0.11 8.23 3.59
C GLN A 186 0.38 7.70 2.18
N ILE A 187 0.46 6.37 2.02
CA ILE A 187 0.76 5.72 0.74
C ILE A 187 -0.48 5.26 -0.04
N ILE A 188 -1.69 5.52 0.46
CA ILE A 188 -2.95 5.25 -0.26
C ILE A 188 -3.28 6.29 -1.34
N ASP A 189 -2.57 7.41 -1.36
CA ASP A 189 -2.78 8.50 -2.32
C ASP A 189 -1.48 8.76 -3.13
N PRO A 190 -1.40 8.22 -4.36
CA PRO A 190 -0.26 8.44 -5.24
C PRO A 190 0.02 9.91 -5.54
N GLN A 191 -1.00 10.75 -5.64
CA GLN A 191 -0.80 12.17 -5.93
C GLN A 191 -0.13 12.85 -4.74
N ARG A 192 -0.58 12.56 -3.52
CA ARG A 192 0.04 13.08 -2.29
C ARG A 192 1.49 12.61 -2.12
N MET A 193 1.76 11.33 -2.41
CA MET A 193 3.14 10.80 -2.41
C MET A 193 4.03 11.55 -3.40
N ARG A 194 3.57 11.76 -4.63
CA ARG A 194 4.32 12.51 -5.66
C ARG A 194 4.56 13.96 -5.27
N GLN A 195 3.57 14.62 -4.68
CA GLN A 195 3.74 15.99 -4.16
C GLN A 195 4.81 16.06 -3.08
N ARG A 196 4.78 15.13 -2.11
CA ARG A 196 5.79 15.07 -1.05
C ARG A 196 7.18 14.77 -1.61
N PHE A 197 7.27 13.84 -2.57
CA PHE A 197 8.51 13.51 -3.27
C PHE A 197 9.13 14.72 -3.98
N HIS A 198 8.34 15.48 -4.72
CA HIS A 198 8.82 16.70 -5.37
C HIS A 198 9.25 17.78 -4.35
N ALA A 199 8.56 17.89 -3.21
CA ALA A 199 8.99 18.79 -2.14
C ALA A 199 10.36 18.37 -1.58
N ILE A 200 10.60 17.08 -1.35
CA ILE A 200 11.91 16.56 -0.89
C ILE A 200 13.01 16.89 -1.91
N ILE A 201 12.76 16.68 -3.21
CA ILE A 201 13.71 17.02 -4.28
C ILE A 201 14.03 18.51 -4.26
N ALA A 202 13.01 19.37 -4.15
CA ALA A 202 13.21 20.82 -4.10
C ALA A 202 14.04 21.24 -2.89
N ASP A 203 13.82 20.61 -1.72
CA ASP A 203 14.62 20.84 -0.52
C ASP A 203 16.09 20.46 -0.73
N LEU A 204 16.37 19.29 -1.31
CA LEU A 204 17.74 18.84 -1.59
C LEU A 204 18.47 19.77 -2.58
N ARG A 205 17.77 20.23 -3.63
CA ARG A 205 18.34 21.20 -4.59
C ARG A 205 18.72 22.52 -3.93
N ARG A 206 17.91 23.01 -2.98
CA ARG A 206 18.21 24.24 -2.23
C ARG A 206 19.44 24.12 -1.35
N VAL A 207 19.68 22.96 -0.75
CA VAL A 207 20.84 22.72 0.12
C VAL A 207 22.12 22.45 -0.68
N SER A 208 21.98 22.08 -1.96
CA SER A 208 23.11 21.84 -2.88
C SER A 208 23.56 23.09 -3.67
N SER A 209 22.79 24.19 -3.59
CA SER A 209 23.10 25.48 -4.22
C SER A 209 23.89 26.37 -3.27
#